data_AF-X5GCK9-F1
#
_entry.id   AF-X5GCK9-F1
#
_cell.length_a   1.000
_cell.length_b   1.000
_cell.length_c   1.000
_cell.angle_alpha   90.00
_cell.angle_beta   90.00
_cell.angle_gamma   90.00
#
_symmetry.space_group_name_H-M   'P 1'
#
loop_
_entity.id
_entity.type
_entity.pdbx_description
1 polymer ?
#
loop_
_entity_poly.entity_id
_entity_poly.type
_entity_poly.pdbx_seq_one_letter_code
_entity_poly.pdbx_strand_id
1 'polypeptide(L)' 'MDIILGNFASHYIHLLSSEDIGKYETIVSTNDHQLYKYIIGQEPIPQYLDNNIMKSIINFNESLVRSKFLD' A
#
# COMPACT_ATOMS: atom_id res chain seq x y z
N MET A 1 3.98 -5.89 8.05
CA MET A 1 3.51 -5.00 6.96
C MET A 1 3.77 -3.51 7.22
N ASP A 2 4.17 -3.17 8.45
CA ASP A 2 4.18 -1.82 8.99
C ASP A 2 5.09 -0.85 8.24
N ILE A 3 6.23 -1.32 7.74
CA ILE A 3 7.16 -0.46 6.98
C ILE A 3 6.52 -0.02 5.66
N ILE A 4 5.93 -0.95 4.91
CA ILE A 4 5.36 -0.66 3.59
C ILE A 4 4.17 0.29 3.72
N LEU A 5 3.26 -0.02 4.65
CA LEU A 5 2.05 0.77 4.90
C LEU A 5 2.37 2.10 5.57
N GLY A 6 3.25 2.09 6.58
CA GLY A 6 3.67 3.26 7.33
C GLY A 6 4.42 4.27 6.47
N ASN A 7 5.32 3.81 5.59
CA ASN A 7 5.98 4.69 4.63
C ASN A 7 4.95 5.41 3.73
N PHE A 8 3.97 4.68 3.20
CA PHE A 8 2.93 5.28 2.37
C PHE A 8 2.09 6.29 3.18
N ALA A 9 1.64 5.91 4.38
CA ALA A 9 0.85 6.78 5.24
C ALA A 9 1.59 8.07 5.58
N SER A 10 2.87 7.99 5.97
CA SER A 10 3.64 9.18 6.37
C SER A 10 3.78 10.23 5.27
N HIS A 11 3.61 9.85 3.99
CA HIS A 11 3.73 10.75 2.85
C HIS A 11 2.39 11.14 2.22
N TYR A 12 1.43 10.22 2.18
CA TYR A 12 0.18 10.39 1.42
C TYR A 12 -1.08 10.51 2.27
N ILE A 13 -1.07 10.14 3.56
CA ILE A 13 -2.30 10.12 4.37
C ILE A 13 -3.00 11.49 4.43
N HIS A 14 -2.22 12.58 4.44
CA HIS A 14 -2.72 13.95 4.46
C HIS A 14 -3.33 14.42 3.13
N LEU A 15 -3.09 13.68 2.05
CA LEU A 15 -3.57 13.97 0.70
C LEU A 15 -4.80 13.13 0.33
N LEU A 16 -5.15 12.14 1.16
CA LEU A 16 -6.29 11.27 0.91
C LEU A 16 -7.60 11.96 1.29
N SER A 17 -8.64 11.71 0.51
CA SER A 17 -10.01 12.05 0.88
C SER A 17 -10.49 11.16 2.03
N SER A 18 -11.57 11.55 2.72
CA SER A 18 -12.16 10.71 3.77
C SER A 18 -12.59 9.33 3.25
N GLU A 19 -13.02 9.24 1.98
CA GLU A 19 -13.34 7.97 1.35
C GLU A 19 -12.09 7.11 1.14
N ASP A 20 -11.00 7.72 0.70
CA ASP A 20 -9.73 7.04 0.48
C ASP A 20 -9.05 6.59 1.77
N ILE A 21 -9.26 7.35 2.85
CA ILE A 21 -8.86 6.93 4.20
C ILE A 21 -9.59 5.64 4.60
N GLY A 22 -10.91 5.55 4.37
CA GLY A 22 -11.66 4.31 4.66
C GLY A 22 -11.20 3.11 3.83
N LYS A 23 -10.84 3.34 2.56
CA LYS A 23 -10.24 2.30 1.69
C LYS A 23 -8.87 1.86 2.22
N TYR A 24 -8.04 2.81 2.64
CA TYR A 24 -6.75 2.53 3.25
C TYR A 24 -6.88 1.77 4.57
N GLU A 25 -7.83 2.12 5.44
CA GLU A 25 -8.13 1.39 6.68
C GLU A 25 -8.53 -0.06 6.43
N THR A 26 -9.30 -0.32 5.36
CA THR A 26 -9.66 -1.69 4.94
C THR A 26 -8.42 -2.50 4.55
N ILE A 27 -7.45 -1.86 3.87
CA ILE A 27 -6.17 -2.48 3.51
C ILE A 27 -5.34 -2.76 4.77
N VAL A 28 -5.22 -1.79 5.68
CA VAL A 28 -4.48 -1.94 6.94
C VAL A 28 -5.07 -3.03 7.83
N SER A 29 -6.40 -3.22 7.78
CA SER A 29 -7.10 -4.26 8.54
C SER A 29 -6.96 -5.66 7.93
N THR A 30 -6.40 -5.78 6.72
CA THR A 30 -6.17 -7.07 6.06
C THR A 30 -4.98 -7.78 6.69
N ASN A 31 -5.08 -9.11 6.84
CA ASN A 31 -3.99 -9.92 7.41
C ASN A 31 -2.66 -9.71 6.66
N ASP A 32 -1.59 -9.46 7.41
CA ASP A 32 -0.24 -9.18 6.91
C ASP A 32 0.26 -10.18 5.86
N HIS A 33 0.10 -11.48 6.13
CA HIS A 33 0.57 -12.52 5.22
C HIS A 33 -0.22 -12.50 3.91
N GLN A 34 -1.53 -12.27 4.00
CA GLN A 34 -2.40 -12.19 2.83
C GLN A 34 -2.11 -10.93 2.00
N LEU A 35 -1.93 -9.80 2.68
CA LEU A 35 -1.60 -8.53 2.05
C LEU A 35 -0.23 -8.57 1.36
N TYR A 36 0.74 -9.24 1.97
CA TYR A 36 2.06 -9.45 1.38
C TYR A 36 1.98 -10.19 0.04
N LYS A 37 1.19 -11.26 -0.03
CA LYS A 37 0.98 -12.01 -1.29
C LYS A 37 0.43 -11.14 -2.41
N TYR A 38 -0.48 -10.21 -2.08
CA TYR A 38 -1.02 -9.26 -3.07
C TYR A 38 0.03 -8.28 -3.55
N ILE A 39 0.87 -7.77 -2.63
CA ILE A 39 1.93 -6.81 -2.93
C ILE A 39 3.00 -7.40 -3.84
N ILE A 40 3.43 -8.64 -3.59
CA ILE A 40 4.44 -9.30 -4.44
C ILE A 40 3.86 -9.89 -5.74
N GLY A 41 2.56 -9.70 -5.99
CA GLY A 41 1.87 -10.23 -7.17
C GLY A 41 1.72 -11.76 -7.18
N GLN A 42 1.87 -12.42 -6.03
CA GLN A 42 1.65 -13.87 -5.90
C GLN A 42 0.16 -14.22 -6.01
N GLU A 43 -0.71 -13.35 -5.52
CA GLU A 43 -2.18 -13.47 -5.64
C GLU A 43 -2.78 -12.15 -6.15
N PRO A 44 -3.91 -12.19 -6.88
CA PRO A 44 -4.58 -10.98 -7.36
C PRO A 44 -5.20 -10.20 -6.21
N ILE A 45 -5.24 -8.86 -6.34
CA ILE A 45 -5.92 -7.99 -5.38
C ILE A 45 -7.43 -8.27 -5.45
N PRO A 46 -8.07 -8.62 -4.32
CA PRO A 46 -9.50 -8.94 -4.29
C PRO A 46 -10.37 -7.69 -4.42
N GLN A 47 -11.61 -7.85 -4.88
CA GLN A 47 -12.53 -6.74 -5.20
C GLN A 47 -12.86 -5.83 -4.00
N TYR A 48 -12.78 -6.34 -2.77
CA TYR A 48 -13.06 -5.56 -1.57
C TYR A 48 -11.91 -4.62 -1.19
N LEU A 49 -10.72 -4.80 -1.77
CA LEU A 49 -9.60 -3.88 -1.62
C LEU A 49 -9.57 -2.91 -2.80
N ASP A 50 -9.37 -1.63 -2.50
CA ASP A 50 -9.26 -0.63 -3.55
C ASP A 50 -7.95 -0.81 -4.34
N ASN A 51 -8.10 -1.14 -5.62
CA ASN A 51 -6.99 -1.38 -6.52
C ASN A 51 -6.08 -0.16 -6.71
N ASN A 52 -6.62 1.06 -6.64
CA ASN A 52 -5.84 2.28 -6.87
C ASN A 52 -4.97 2.61 -5.66
N ILE A 53 -5.51 2.50 -4.45
CA ILE A 53 -4.74 2.65 -3.21
C ILE A 53 -3.66 1.57 -3.12
N MET A 54 -4.01 0.32 -3.39
CA MET A 54 -3.05 -0.81 -3.41
C MET A 54 -1.88 -0.55 -4.38
N LYS A 55 -2.18 -0.15 -5.62
CA LYS A 55 -1.14 0.20 -6.61
C LYS A 55 -0.29 1.38 -6.15
N SER A 56 -0.90 2.38 -5.52
CA SER A 56 -0.18 3.55 -5.01
C SER A 56 0.81 3.17 -3.90
N ILE A 57 0.41 2.29 -2.99
CA ILE A 57 1.29 1.74 -1.94
C ILE A 57 2.48 0.99 -2.56
N ILE A 58 2.22 0.11 -3.53
CA ILE A 58 3.26 -0.70 -4.20
C ILE A 58 4.24 0.22 -4.94
N ASN A 59 3.73 1.08 -5.82
CA ASN A 59 4.55 1.99 -6.63
C ASN A 59 5.41 2.91 -5.77
N PHE A 60 4.86 3.42 -4.67
CA PHE A 60 5.61 4.28 -3.76
C PHE A 60 6.78 3.55 -3.11
N ASN A 61 6.56 2.33 -2.62
CA ASN A 61 7.62 1.53 -2.00
C ASN A 61 8.67 1.08 -3.01
N GLU A 62 8.27 0.70 -4.23
CA GLU A 62 9.23 0.42 -5.30
C GLU A 62 10.11 1.63 -5.64
N SER A 63 9.51 2.82 -5.70
CA SER A 63 10.24 4.07 -5.92
C SER A 63 11.24 4.36 -4.80
N LEU A 64 10.82 4.21 -3.53
CA LEU A 64 11.70 4.38 -2.36
C LEU A 64 12.87 3.40 -2.34
N VAL A 65 12.62 2.15 -2.72
CA VAL A 65 13.67 1.13 -2.82
C VAL A 65 14.65 1.55 -3.93
N ARG A 66 14.15 1.89 -5.12
CA ARG A 66 14.99 2.31 -6.26
C ARG A 66 15.83 3.54 -5.94
N SER A 67 15.29 4.54 -5.26
CA SER A 67 16.05 5.75 -4.91
C SER A 67 17.20 5.43 -3.96
N LYS A 68 17.01 4.54 -2.98
CA LYS A 68 18.06 4.11 -2.04
C LYS A 68 19.22 3.31 -2.66
N PHE A 69 19.05 2.77 -3.86
CA PHE A 69 20.09 2.00 -4.56
C PHE A 69 20.75 2.76 -5.71
N LEU A 70 20.38 4.04 -5.91
CA LEU A 70 20.97 4.94 -6.90
C LEU A 70 21.92 5.99 -6.28
N ASP A 71 22.13 5.93 -4.96
CA ASP A 71 23.08 6.75 -4.19
C ASP A 71 24.35 5.96 -3.81
#